data_AF-A0A183UXB0-F1
#
_entry.id   AF-A0A183UXB0-F1
#
_cell.length_a   1.000
_cell.length_b   1.000
_cell.length_c   1.000
_cell.angle_alpha   90.00
_cell.angle_beta   90.00
_cell.angle_gamma   90.00
#
_symmetry.space_group_name_H-M   'P 1'
#
loop_
_entity.id
_entity.type
_entity.pdbx_description
1 polymer ?
#
loop_
_entity_poly.entity_id
_entity_poly.type
_entity_poly.pdbx_seq_one_letter_code
_entity_poly.pdbx_strand_id
1 'polypeptide(L)'
;MADSGDVVMELAGDVVDVGGLLKVIQEQFGPEKTEEGAVVRFRPPFIQTPKHDARGDAIALVVDHLLQRGVPLWASNLIGSSFVDAHVVDLETAHQPFVDGVYEPIDASVWCREVIKALDVHMRKIAKGEIPPPEKPLAWEQYPFSYCAQKNRRPKMEDKAAIFPSLCVVEPTKNGALSKDAFFAVFDGHNGVDCASYASSHFHRCLVEQHNYTTGLLEPVMRNAFKAVDQRLEARCRNEVVSLKIDLDFFTFK
;
A
#
# COMPACT_ATOMS: atom_id res chain seq x y z
N MET A 1 25.12 12.21 42.96
CA MET A 1 25.95 11.69 41.86
C MET A 1 25.69 10.20 41.81
N ALA A 2 25.00 9.80 40.76
CA ALA A 2 24.62 8.42 40.49
C ALA A 2 25.77 7.70 39.77
N ASP A 3 25.92 6.41 40.06
CA ASP A 3 26.36 5.44 39.07
C ASP A 3 25.79 4.07 39.45
N SER A 4 24.65 3.73 38.86
CA SER A 4 24.12 2.37 38.84
C SER A 4 24.04 1.99 37.37
N GLY A 5 25.01 1.18 36.94
CA GLY A 5 25.11 0.70 35.57
C GLY A 5 23.91 -0.19 35.21
N ASP A 6 23.01 0.36 34.40
CA ASP A 6 22.03 -0.42 33.67
C ASP A 6 22.72 -1.12 32.50
N VAL A 7 22.72 -2.45 32.58
CA VAL A 7 23.13 -3.35 31.50
C VAL A 7 22.10 -3.23 30.38
N VAL A 8 22.44 -2.49 29.34
CA VAL A 8 21.70 -2.50 28.08
C VAL A 8 21.95 -3.85 27.42
N MET A 9 20.96 -4.74 27.43
CA MET A 9 20.94 -5.90 26.53
C MET A 9 20.79 -5.39 25.10
N GLU A 10 21.92 -5.26 24.41
CA GLU A 10 21.98 -5.06 22.99
C GLU A 10 21.53 -6.35 22.29
N LEU A 11 20.25 -6.41 21.92
CA LEU A 11 19.74 -7.43 21.01
C LEU A 11 20.31 -7.13 19.62
N ALA A 12 21.49 -7.68 19.34
CA ALA A 12 22.04 -7.82 17.99
C ALA A 12 21.11 -8.74 17.16
N GLY A 13 20.04 -8.16 16.63
CA GLY A 13 19.28 -8.75 15.53
C GLY A 13 19.90 -8.26 14.23
N ASP A 14 20.38 -9.19 13.40
CA ASP A 14 20.93 -8.93 12.08
C ASP A 14 20.13 -7.85 11.34
N VAL A 15 20.78 -6.71 11.13
CA VAL A 15 20.28 -5.61 10.32
C VAL A 15 19.95 -6.19 8.95
N VAL A 16 18.70 -6.03 8.52
CA VAL A 16 18.25 -6.31 7.15
C VAL A 16 19.32 -5.80 6.20
N ASP A 17 19.92 -6.67 5.38
CA ASP A 17 20.84 -6.26 4.32
C ASP A 17 20.02 -5.63 3.18
N VAL A 18 19.48 -4.45 3.46
CA VAL A 18 18.81 -3.56 2.50
C VAL A 18 19.78 -3.24 1.37
N GLY A 19 21.09 -3.25 1.65
CA GLY A 19 22.14 -3.14 0.64
C GLY A 19 22.12 -4.30 -0.35
N GLY A 20 22.00 -5.55 0.12
CA GLY A 20 21.86 -6.74 -0.70
C GLY A 20 20.60 -6.73 -1.56
N LEU A 21 19.46 -6.28 -1.03
CA LEU A 21 18.23 -6.12 -1.80
C LEU A 21 18.33 -4.97 -2.81
N LEU A 22 18.79 -3.79 -2.39
CA LEU A 22 19.01 -2.66 -3.30
C LEU A 22 19.99 -3.04 -4.39
N LYS A 23 20.99 -3.87 -4.09
CA LYS A 23 21.93 -4.41 -5.06
C LYS A 23 21.25 -5.36 -6.04
N VAL A 24 20.44 -6.31 -5.58
CA VAL A 24 19.60 -7.15 -6.48
C VAL A 24 18.69 -6.26 -7.34
N ILE A 25 18.13 -5.20 -6.75
CA ILE A 25 17.27 -4.27 -7.49
C ILE A 25 18.07 -3.46 -8.52
N GLN A 26 19.25 -2.97 -8.16
CA GLN A 26 20.14 -2.22 -9.05
C GLN A 26 20.72 -3.12 -10.16
N GLU A 27 21.08 -4.36 -9.83
CA GLU A 27 21.65 -5.35 -10.74
C GLU A 27 20.62 -5.90 -11.73
N GLN A 28 19.37 -6.12 -11.30
CA GLN A 28 18.31 -6.63 -12.16
C GLN A 28 17.46 -5.54 -12.81
N PHE A 29 17.35 -4.36 -12.21
CA PHE A 29 16.34 -3.37 -12.59
C PHE A 29 16.87 -1.93 -12.81
N GLY A 30 18.18 -1.71 -12.67
CA GLY A 30 18.85 -0.47 -13.06
C GLY A 30 18.90 0.63 -11.99
N PRO A 31 19.73 1.67 -12.19
CA PRO A 31 19.94 2.75 -11.23
C PRO A 31 18.86 3.84 -11.39
N GLU A 32 17.58 3.50 -11.23
CA GLU A 32 16.53 4.53 -11.24
C GLU A 32 16.58 5.37 -9.96
N LYS A 33 16.27 6.67 -10.11
CA LYS A 33 16.24 7.61 -8.99
C LYS A 33 15.15 7.20 -8.01
N THR A 34 15.52 7.04 -6.74
CA THR A 34 14.56 7.00 -5.64
C THR A 34 13.71 8.27 -5.68
N GLU A 35 12.39 8.13 -5.64
CA GLU A 35 11.50 9.29 -5.58
C GLU A 35 11.74 10.04 -4.25
N GLU A 36 12.14 11.31 -4.35
CA GLU A 36 12.35 12.17 -3.18
C GLU A 36 10.98 12.56 -2.59
N GLY A 37 10.42 11.69 -1.75
CA GLY A 37 9.18 11.92 -1.02
C GLY A 37 9.42 12.25 0.45
N ALA A 38 8.56 13.10 1.03
CA ALA A 38 8.49 13.23 2.48
C ALA A 38 8.16 11.85 3.10
N VAL A 39 9.07 11.36 3.95
CA VAL A 39 8.87 10.08 4.65
C VAL A 39 7.67 10.17 5.59
N VAL A 40 6.55 9.55 5.20
CA VAL A 40 5.41 9.34 6.08
C VAL A 40 5.57 7.99 6.73
N ARG A 41 5.78 7.97 8.05
CA ARG A 41 5.73 6.71 8.80
C ARG A 41 4.31 6.16 8.71
N PHE A 42 4.14 4.99 8.10
CA PHE A 42 2.91 4.23 8.21
C PHE A 42 2.61 4.03 9.69
N ARG A 43 1.48 4.57 10.13
CA ARG A 43 0.86 4.20 11.39
C ARG A 43 -0.44 3.52 11.01
N PRO A 44 -0.71 2.31 11.52
CA PRO A 44 -2.04 1.73 11.39
C PRO A 44 -3.03 2.79 11.88
N PRO A 45 -3.92 3.30 11.02
CA PRO A 45 -4.90 4.30 11.44
C PRO A 45 -5.90 3.69 12.44
N PHE A 46 -5.95 2.36 12.46
CA PHE A 46 -6.97 1.53 13.02
C PHE A 46 -6.34 0.47 13.93
N ILE A 47 -7.01 0.15 15.04
CA ILE A 47 -6.58 -0.91 15.97
C ILE A 47 -6.91 -2.28 15.35
N GLN A 48 -7.91 -2.31 14.47
CA GLN A 48 -8.34 -3.50 13.77
C GLN A 48 -8.16 -3.35 12.26
N THR A 49 -7.95 -4.47 11.60
CA THR A 49 -7.99 -4.58 10.14
C THR A 49 -9.07 -5.59 9.80
N PRO A 50 -10.19 -5.20 9.19
CA PRO A 50 -11.18 -6.19 8.78
C PRO A 50 -10.61 -7.04 7.64
N LYS A 51 -11.00 -8.32 7.57
CA LYS A 51 -10.44 -9.26 6.58
C LYS A 51 -10.58 -8.80 5.12
N HIS A 52 -11.65 -8.09 4.77
CA HIS A 52 -11.84 -7.52 3.43
C HIS A 52 -10.88 -6.36 3.10
N ASP A 53 -10.25 -5.74 4.11
CA ASP A 53 -9.22 -4.71 3.95
C ASP A 53 -7.80 -5.27 4.08
N ALA A 54 -7.62 -6.43 4.74
CA ALA A 54 -6.31 -7.00 5.09
C ALA A 54 -5.33 -7.04 3.92
N ARG A 55 -5.78 -7.43 2.72
CA ARG A 55 -4.93 -7.45 1.52
C ARG A 55 -4.41 -6.05 1.16
N GLY A 56 -5.29 -5.05 1.13
CA GLY A 56 -4.91 -3.67 0.78
C GLY A 56 -4.04 -3.03 1.86
N ASP A 57 -4.38 -3.26 3.13
CA ASP A 57 -3.60 -2.80 4.29
C ASP A 57 -2.18 -3.38 4.27
N ALA A 58 -2.03 -4.68 3.93
CA ALA A 58 -0.73 -5.34 3.83
C ALA A 58 0.12 -4.75 2.69
N ILE A 59 -0.46 -4.56 1.50
CA ILE A 59 0.26 -3.95 0.36
C ILE A 59 0.73 -2.54 0.74
N ALA A 60 -0.16 -1.70 1.29
CA ALA A 60 0.18 -0.33 1.67
C ALA A 60 1.30 -0.29 2.72
N LEU A 61 1.21 -1.15 3.75
CA LEU A 61 2.23 -1.29 4.79
C LEU A 61 3.58 -1.70 4.20
N VAL A 62 3.61 -2.68 3.29
CA VAL A 62 4.84 -3.15 2.62
C VAL A 62 5.43 -2.06 1.73
N VAL A 63 4.62 -1.42 0.90
CA VAL A 63 5.06 -0.35 -0.01
C VAL A 63 5.68 0.79 0.78
N ASP A 64 4.99 1.30 1.81
CA ASP A 64 5.52 2.37 2.68
C ASP A 64 6.82 1.93 3.37
N HIS A 65 6.91 0.68 3.82
CA HIS A 65 8.11 0.15 4.49
C HIS A 65 9.34 0.06 3.55
N LEU A 66 9.12 -0.30 2.29
CA LEU A 66 10.16 -0.40 1.26
C LEU A 66 10.60 0.98 0.74
N LEU A 67 9.65 1.88 0.49
CA LEU A 67 9.94 3.27 0.10
C LEU A 67 10.79 3.98 1.15
N GLN A 68 10.50 3.78 2.44
CA GLN A 68 11.31 4.30 3.57
C GLN A 68 12.76 3.79 3.58
N ARG A 69 13.04 2.69 2.87
CA ARG A 69 14.37 2.08 2.74
C ARG A 69 15.02 2.38 1.39
N GLY A 70 14.44 3.29 0.60
CA GLY A 70 14.98 3.74 -0.68
C GLY A 70 14.71 2.80 -1.86
N VAL A 71 13.83 1.80 -1.68
CA VAL A 71 13.38 0.95 -2.77
C VAL A 71 12.51 1.78 -3.73
N PRO A 72 12.74 1.74 -5.06
CA PRO A 72 11.91 2.47 -6.02
C PRO A 72 10.42 2.13 -5.91
N LEU A 73 9.54 3.07 -6.24
CA LEU A 73 8.10 2.91 -6.13
C LEU A 73 7.56 1.71 -6.92
N TRP A 74 8.01 1.54 -8.16
CA TRP A 74 7.56 0.45 -9.00
C TRP A 74 7.93 -0.92 -8.42
N ALA A 75 9.15 -1.05 -7.90
CA ALA A 75 9.61 -2.27 -7.25
C ALA A 75 8.82 -2.52 -5.98
N SER A 76 8.57 -1.47 -5.18
CA SER A 76 7.78 -1.55 -3.96
C SER A 76 6.36 -2.05 -4.23
N ASN A 77 5.69 -1.53 -5.27
CA ASN A 77 4.36 -1.99 -5.68
C ASN A 77 4.35 -3.46 -6.13
N LEU A 78 5.31 -3.86 -6.97
CA LEU A 78 5.39 -5.24 -7.46
C LEU A 78 5.74 -6.25 -6.37
N ILE A 79 6.69 -5.90 -5.51
CA ILE A 79 7.05 -6.69 -4.32
C ILE A 79 5.84 -6.79 -3.40
N GLY A 80 5.15 -5.67 -3.14
CA GLY A 80 3.93 -5.65 -2.33
C GLY A 80 2.87 -6.62 -2.83
N SER A 81 2.52 -6.55 -4.12
CA SER A 81 1.55 -7.47 -4.74
C SER A 81 2.02 -8.93 -4.69
N SER A 82 3.26 -9.22 -5.11
CA SER A 82 3.79 -10.60 -5.12
C SER A 82 3.93 -11.19 -3.72
N PHE A 83 4.30 -10.37 -2.74
CA PHE A 83 4.39 -10.75 -1.34
C PHE A 83 3.02 -11.16 -0.79
N VAL A 84 1.98 -10.32 -0.95
CA VAL A 84 0.66 -10.68 -0.41
C VAL A 84 0.06 -11.90 -1.10
N ASP A 85 0.40 -12.16 -2.36
CA ASP A 85 0.02 -13.38 -3.08
C ASP A 85 0.73 -14.63 -2.54
N ALA A 86 2.01 -14.50 -2.18
CA ALA A 86 2.76 -15.60 -1.58
C ALA A 86 2.34 -15.92 -0.13
N HIS A 87 1.71 -14.97 0.57
CA HIS A 87 1.37 -15.06 2.00
C HIS A 87 -0.14 -14.97 2.27
N VAL A 88 -0.98 -15.36 1.30
CA VAL A 88 -2.45 -15.31 1.39
C VAL A 88 -3.00 -15.99 2.64
N VAL A 89 -2.47 -17.18 2.96
CA VAL A 89 -2.95 -17.99 4.08
C VAL A 89 -2.39 -17.48 5.40
N ASP A 90 -1.08 -17.25 5.46
CA ASP A 90 -0.38 -16.94 6.72
C ASP A 90 -0.72 -15.55 7.26
N LEU A 91 -1.08 -14.60 6.39
CA LEU A 91 -1.41 -13.22 6.75
C LEU A 91 -2.89 -12.88 6.56
N GLU A 92 -3.74 -13.86 6.24
CA GLU A 92 -5.18 -13.66 5.98
C GLU A 92 -5.46 -12.59 4.91
N THR A 93 -4.60 -12.48 3.88
CA THR A 93 -4.70 -11.48 2.80
C THR A 93 -5.44 -11.99 1.56
N ALA A 94 -6.22 -13.06 1.71
CA ALA A 94 -7.12 -13.54 0.66
C ALA A 94 -8.06 -12.40 0.24
N HIS A 95 -8.39 -12.33 -1.06
CA HIS A 95 -9.43 -11.43 -1.51
C HIS A 95 -10.75 -11.83 -0.84
N GLN A 96 -11.40 -10.87 -0.18
CA GLN A 96 -12.73 -11.04 0.37
C GLN A 96 -13.60 -9.86 -0.06
N PRO A 97 -14.79 -10.12 -0.63
CA PRO A 97 -15.70 -9.05 -0.99
C PRO A 97 -16.19 -8.33 0.27
N PHE A 98 -16.36 -7.01 0.18
CA PHE A 98 -17.04 -6.26 1.21
C PHE A 98 -18.53 -6.64 1.26
N VAL A 99 -19.03 -6.91 2.47
CA VAL A 99 -20.45 -7.16 2.74
C VAL A 99 -20.88 -6.26 3.90
N ASP A 100 -21.83 -5.37 3.66
CA ASP A 100 -22.31 -4.45 4.70
C ASP A 100 -22.90 -5.24 5.89
N GLY A 101 -22.58 -4.77 7.10
CA GLY A 101 -22.92 -5.46 8.35
C GLY A 101 -22.02 -6.63 8.75
N VAL A 102 -21.07 -7.06 7.90
CA VAL A 102 -20.08 -8.10 8.25
C VAL A 102 -18.73 -7.45 8.55
N TYR A 103 -18.25 -7.60 9.79
CA TYR A 103 -16.96 -7.08 10.22
C TYR A 103 -16.19 -8.17 10.96
N GLU A 104 -15.24 -8.80 10.27
CA GLU A 104 -14.34 -9.82 10.82
C GLU A 104 -12.98 -9.18 11.11
N PRO A 105 -12.68 -8.80 12.37
CA PRO A 105 -11.47 -8.06 12.70
C PRO A 105 -10.24 -8.96 12.84
N ILE A 106 -9.11 -8.46 12.35
CA ILE A 106 -7.76 -8.90 12.70
C ILE A 106 -7.16 -7.85 13.63
N ASP A 107 -6.47 -8.26 14.70
CA ASP A 107 -5.76 -7.34 15.60
C ASP A 107 -4.54 -6.73 14.87
N ALA A 108 -4.70 -5.50 14.38
CA ALA A 108 -3.68 -4.81 13.61
C ALA A 108 -2.43 -4.50 14.45
N SER A 109 -2.58 -4.39 15.78
CA SER A 109 -1.46 -4.11 16.68
C SER A 109 -0.42 -5.23 16.66
N VAL A 110 -0.84 -6.48 16.45
CA VAL A 110 0.03 -7.65 16.31
C VAL A 110 0.31 -7.93 14.85
N TRP A 111 -0.74 -7.95 14.02
CA TRP A 111 -0.67 -8.39 12.64
C TRP A 111 0.27 -7.54 11.78
N CYS A 112 0.31 -6.21 11.95
CA CYS A 112 1.26 -5.38 11.19
C CYS A 112 2.72 -5.77 11.46
N ARG A 113 3.07 -6.21 12.68
CA ARG A 113 4.43 -6.70 12.96
C ARG A 113 4.71 -8.02 12.25
N GLU A 114 3.74 -8.92 12.18
CA GLU A 114 3.87 -10.19 11.48
C GLU A 114 4.00 -9.99 9.97
N VAL A 115 3.26 -9.05 9.38
CA VAL A 115 3.42 -8.65 7.96
C VAL A 115 4.85 -8.20 7.69
N ILE A 116 5.42 -7.32 8.53
CA ILE A 116 6.81 -6.85 8.34
C ILE A 116 7.83 -7.98 8.54
N LYS A 117 7.66 -8.85 9.54
CA LYS A 117 8.54 -10.02 9.72
C LYS A 117 8.49 -10.97 8.52
N ALA A 118 7.30 -11.24 8.00
CA ALA A 118 7.11 -12.08 6.82
C ALA A 118 7.75 -11.43 5.59
N LEU A 119 7.63 -10.10 5.44
CA LEU A 119 8.31 -9.34 4.39
C LEU A 119 9.83 -9.52 4.50
N ASP A 120 10.43 -9.35 5.68
CA ASP A 120 11.88 -9.52 5.88
C ASP A 120 12.36 -10.93 5.49
N VAL A 121 11.56 -11.96 5.77
CA VAL A 121 11.87 -13.34 5.33
C VAL A 121 11.76 -13.45 3.80
N HIS A 122 10.68 -12.92 3.21
CA HIS A 122 10.45 -12.94 1.78
C HIS A 122 11.56 -12.23 1.00
N MET A 123 11.96 -11.03 1.44
CA MET A 123 13.05 -10.26 0.83
C MET A 123 14.40 -10.97 0.91
N ARG A 124 14.68 -11.68 2.02
CA ARG A 124 15.89 -12.50 2.15
C ARG A 124 15.91 -13.67 1.18
N LYS A 125 14.77 -14.29 0.91
CA LYS A 125 14.66 -15.35 -0.11
C LYS A 125 14.95 -14.81 -1.50
N ILE A 126 14.44 -13.62 -1.84
CA ILE A 126 14.76 -12.93 -3.11
C ILE A 126 16.27 -12.67 -3.18
N ALA A 127 16.87 -12.09 -2.14
CA ALA A 127 18.28 -11.73 -2.12
C ALA A 127 19.23 -12.93 -2.26
N LYS A 128 18.82 -14.10 -1.77
CA LYS A 128 19.56 -15.36 -1.91
C LYS A 128 19.31 -16.09 -3.24
N GLY A 129 18.39 -15.59 -4.07
CA GLY A 129 17.96 -16.25 -5.31
C GLY A 129 17.12 -17.51 -5.08
N GLU A 130 16.56 -17.70 -3.88
CA GLU A 130 15.68 -18.83 -3.57
C GLU A 130 14.29 -18.67 -4.23
N ILE A 131 13.86 -17.42 -4.38
CA ILE A 131 12.67 -17.05 -5.16
C ILE A 131 13.05 -15.93 -6.14
N PRO A 132 12.46 -15.90 -7.34
CA PRO A 132 12.72 -14.83 -8.28
C PRO A 132 12.11 -13.52 -7.76
N PRO A 133 12.72 -12.37 -8.09
CA PRO A 133 12.07 -11.08 -7.89
C PRO A 133 10.84 -10.96 -8.83
N PRO A 134 9.89 -10.06 -8.55
CA PRO A 134 8.79 -9.81 -9.48
C PRO A 134 9.27 -9.11 -10.75
N GLU A 135 8.69 -9.48 -11.89
CA GLU A 135 9.02 -8.89 -13.20
C GLU A 135 8.35 -7.53 -13.39
N LYS A 136 9.10 -6.53 -13.88
CA LYS A 136 8.56 -5.21 -14.24
C LYS A 136 7.69 -5.33 -15.51
N PRO A 137 6.37 -5.05 -15.44
CA PRO A 137 5.52 -5.14 -16.63
C PRO A 137 5.97 -4.15 -17.70
N LEU A 138 6.00 -4.56 -18.97
CA LEU A 138 6.33 -3.66 -20.08
C LEU A 138 5.41 -2.43 -20.14
N ALA A 139 4.14 -2.60 -19.76
CA ALA A 139 3.15 -1.53 -19.68
C ALA A 139 3.49 -0.46 -18.62
N TRP A 140 4.39 -0.76 -17.67
CA TRP A 140 4.80 0.20 -16.64
C TRP A 140 5.46 1.46 -17.25
N GLU A 141 6.15 1.30 -18.38
CA GLU A 141 6.82 2.40 -19.09
C GLU A 141 5.89 3.17 -20.04
N GLN A 142 4.64 2.74 -20.17
CA GLN A 142 3.69 3.34 -21.12
C GLN A 142 3.33 4.78 -20.75
N TYR A 143 3.27 5.08 -19.45
CA TYR A 143 2.85 6.37 -18.92
C TYR A 143 3.93 6.97 -18.03
N PRO A 144 4.79 7.84 -18.59
CA PRO A 144 5.76 8.58 -17.79
C PRO A 144 5.04 9.43 -16.73
N PHE A 145 5.53 9.40 -15.50
CA PHE A 145 5.00 10.19 -14.41
C PHE A 145 6.14 10.80 -13.58
N SER A 146 5.79 11.77 -12.75
CA SER A 146 6.66 12.34 -11.74
C SER A 146 5.85 12.57 -10.49
N TYR A 147 6.44 12.27 -9.34
CA TYR A 147 5.80 12.44 -8.05
C TYR A 147 6.74 13.16 -7.08
N CYS A 148 6.18 14.10 -6.34
CA CYS A 148 6.85 14.81 -5.27
C CYS A 148 5.82 15.10 -4.17
N ALA A 149 6.18 14.79 -2.93
CA ALA A 149 5.37 15.11 -1.76
C ALA A 149 6.20 15.88 -0.75
N GLN A 150 5.67 17.03 -0.30
CA GLN A 150 6.36 17.94 0.60
C GLN A 150 5.45 18.37 1.75
N LYS A 151 5.81 17.97 2.99
CA LYS A 151 5.09 18.33 4.22
C LYS A 151 5.06 19.84 4.49
N ASN A 152 6.02 20.60 3.94
CA ASN A 152 6.19 22.02 4.20
C ASN A 152 6.25 22.32 5.71
N ARG A 153 5.57 23.39 6.16
CA ARG A 153 5.50 23.82 7.57
C ARG A 153 4.42 23.08 8.37
N ARG A 154 3.71 22.12 7.78
CA ARG A 154 2.66 21.38 8.50
C ARG A 154 3.29 20.44 9.54
N PRO A 155 2.64 20.24 10.70
CA PRO A 155 3.15 19.34 11.72
C PRO A 155 3.16 17.88 11.22
N LYS A 156 2.13 17.49 10.46
CA LYS A 156 1.95 16.17 9.86
C LYS A 156 1.79 16.28 8.34
N MET A 157 2.18 15.22 7.62
CA MET A 157 1.88 15.04 6.20
C MET A 157 0.57 14.25 6.13
N GLU A 158 -0.50 14.89 5.66
CA GLU A 158 -1.85 14.30 5.61
C GLU A 158 -2.23 13.89 4.18
N ASP A 159 -1.56 14.43 3.15
CA ASP A 159 -1.75 14.00 1.77
C ASP A 159 -1.13 12.61 1.54
N LYS A 160 -1.84 11.82 0.73
CA LYS A 160 -1.43 10.51 0.25
C LYS A 160 -1.53 10.46 -1.27
N ALA A 161 -0.82 9.53 -1.89
CA ALA A 161 -0.91 9.27 -3.31
C ALA A 161 -1.04 7.77 -3.58
N ALA A 162 -1.70 7.42 -4.67
CA ALA A 162 -1.73 6.09 -5.24
C ALA A 162 -1.25 6.20 -6.69
N ILE A 163 -0.18 5.48 -7.02
CA ILE A 163 0.52 5.59 -8.30
C ILE A 163 0.72 4.18 -8.85
N PHE A 164 -0.06 3.86 -9.87
CA PHE A 164 -0.05 2.58 -10.58
C PHE A 164 -0.01 2.83 -12.08
N PRO A 165 1.18 2.99 -12.68
CA PRO A 165 1.38 3.12 -14.14
C PRO A 165 0.83 1.94 -14.95
N SER A 166 0.55 0.80 -14.30
CA SER A 166 -0.21 -0.31 -14.89
C SER A 166 -1.14 -0.93 -13.85
N LEU A 167 -2.45 -0.91 -14.12
CA LEU A 167 -3.47 -1.53 -13.27
C LEU A 167 -3.43 -3.06 -13.27
N CYS A 168 -2.64 -3.68 -14.16
CA CYS A 168 -2.29 -5.10 -14.06
C CYS A 168 -1.70 -5.50 -12.72
N VAL A 169 -0.97 -4.59 -12.06
CA VAL A 169 -0.35 -4.85 -10.75
C VAL A 169 -1.39 -4.94 -9.64
N VAL A 170 -2.56 -4.30 -9.83
CA VAL A 170 -3.68 -4.31 -8.88
C VAL A 170 -4.55 -5.56 -9.05
N GLU A 171 -4.75 -6.01 -10.29
CA GLU A 171 -5.54 -7.20 -10.60
C GLU A 171 -4.92 -7.99 -11.76
N PRO A 172 -3.91 -8.83 -11.46
CA PRO A 172 -3.19 -9.60 -12.48
C PRO A 172 -4.09 -10.55 -13.26
N THR A 173 -5.20 -11.01 -12.69
CA THR A 173 -6.11 -11.94 -13.39
C THR A 173 -6.88 -11.27 -14.54
N LYS A 174 -6.98 -9.94 -14.53
CA LYS A 174 -7.64 -9.14 -15.59
C LYS A 174 -6.64 -8.49 -16.55
N ASN A 175 -5.41 -9.02 -16.65
CA ASN A 175 -4.31 -8.44 -17.44
C ASN A 175 -4.72 -8.02 -18.86
N GLY A 176 -5.58 -8.76 -19.56
CA GLY A 176 -6.04 -8.38 -20.89
C GLY A 176 -6.74 -7.00 -20.92
N ALA A 177 -7.69 -6.77 -20.02
CA ALA A 177 -8.48 -5.54 -19.97
C ALA A 177 -7.74 -4.36 -19.32
N LEU A 178 -6.87 -4.62 -18.35
CA LEU A 178 -6.18 -3.59 -17.55
C LEU A 178 -4.79 -3.24 -18.07
N SER A 179 -4.24 -3.98 -19.04
CA SER A 179 -2.86 -3.79 -19.54
C SER A 179 -2.54 -2.42 -20.08
N LYS A 180 -3.55 -1.64 -20.48
CA LYS A 180 -3.37 -0.30 -21.04
C LYS A 180 -3.83 0.80 -20.09
N ASP A 181 -4.29 0.47 -18.90
CA ASP A 181 -4.85 1.43 -17.97
C ASP A 181 -3.86 1.71 -16.84
N ALA A 182 -3.76 2.99 -16.49
CA ALA A 182 -2.98 3.48 -15.38
C ALA A 182 -3.89 4.21 -14.39
N PHE A 183 -3.51 4.22 -13.12
CA PHE A 183 -4.21 4.92 -12.06
C PHE A 183 -3.26 5.80 -11.27
N PHE A 184 -3.57 7.09 -11.24
CA PHE A 184 -2.83 8.10 -10.48
C PHE A 184 -3.85 8.91 -9.69
N ALA A 185 -3.68 8.98 -8.37
CA ALA A 185 -4.57 9.74 -7.50
C ALA A 185 -3.78 10.38 -6.36
N VAL A 186 -4.23 11.58 -5.97
CA VAL A 186 -3.80 12.29 -4.77
C VAL A 186 -5.01 12.43 -3.85
N PHE A 187 -4.81 12.18 -2.58
CA PHE A 187 -5.83 12.26 -1.54
C PHE A 187 -5.35 13.28 -0.50
N ASP A 188 -5.98 14.44 -0.45
CA ASP A 188 -5.68 15.50 0.51
C ASP A 188 -6.40 15.22 1.82
N GLY A 189 -5.65 14.85 2.87
CA GLY A 189 -6.21 14.58 4.18
C GLY A 189 -6.51 15.87 4.94
N HIS A 190 -7.67 15.93 5.60
CA HIS A 190 -8.03 17.04 6.47
C HIS A 190 -8.50 16.51 7.84
N ASN A 191 -8.06 17.17 8.92
CA ASN A 191 -8.32 16.75 10.31
C ASN A 191 -7.79 15.34 10.66
N GLY A 192 -6.79 14.86 9.93
CA GLY A 192 -6.24 13.53 10.07
C GLY A 192 -5.82 12.94 8.72
N VAL A 193 -4.96 11.93 8.77
CA VAL A 193 -4.41 11.24 7.57
C VAL A 193 -5.20 9.98 7.23
N ASP A 194 -6.13 9.57 8.08
CA ASP A 194 -6.71 8.23 8.08
C ASP A 194 -7.58 8.00 6.84
N CYS A 195 -8.45 8.96 6.50
CA CYS A 195 -9.25 8.94 5.26
C CYS A 195 -8.38 8.87 4.01
N ALA A 196 -7.35 9.72 3.92
CA ALA A 196 -6.44 9.75 2.78
C ALA A 196 -5.64 8.45 2.65
N SER A 197 -5.20 7.88 3.79
CA SER A 197 -4.48 6.60 3.84
C SER A 197 -5.38 5.43 3.41
N TYR A 198 -6.62 5.42 3.86
CA TYR A 198 -7.60 4.41 3.47
C TYR A 198 -7.88 4.48 1.97
N ALA A 199 -8.17 5.68 1.45
CA ALA A 199 -8.46 5.87 0.05
C ALA A 199 -7.26 5.51 -0.85
N SER A 200 -6.04 5.90 -0.50
CA SER A 200 -4.84 5.51 -1.27
C SER A 200 -4.63 4.00 -1.32
N SER A 201 -4.99 3.30 -0.24
CA SER A 201 -4.78 1.85 -0.09
C SER A 201 -5.86 0.99 -0.74
N HIS A 202 -7.08 1.53 -0.96
CA HIS A 202 -8.22 0.70 -1.39
C HIS A 202 -8.97 1.22 -2.63
N PHE A 203 -8.83 2.49 -3.02
CA PHE A 203 -9.62 3.05 -4.12
C PHE A 203 -9.37 2.34 -5.45
N HIS A 204 -8.11 2.14 -5.80
CA HIS A 204 -7.69 1.49 -7.04
C HIS A 204 -8.29 0.07 -7.15
N ARG A 205 -8.42 -0.65 -6.03
CA ARG A 205 -9.07 -1.96 -5.98
C ARG A 205 -10.58 -1.86 -6.20
N CYS A 206 -11.25 -0.96 -5.47
CA CYS A 206 -12.69 -0.72 -5.63
C CYS A 206 -13.05 -0.32 -7.07
N LEU A 207 -12.15 0.40 -7.75
CA LEU A 207 -12.29 0.80 -9.14
C LEU A 207 -12.30 -0.41 -10.10
N VAL A 208 -11.26 -1.26 -10.06
CA VAL A 208 -11.12 -2.40 -10.99
C VAL A 208 -12.12 -3.54 -10.72
N GLU A 209 -12.79 -3.52 -9.57
CA GLU A 209 -13.85 -4.47 -9.21
C GLU A 209 -15.22 -4.10 -9.78
N GLN A 210 -15.40 -2.88 -10.28
CA GLN A 210 -16.69 -2.46 -10.85
C GLN A 210 -17.05 -3.28 -12.11
N HIS A 211 -18.26 -3.81 -12.16
CA HIS A 211 -18.75 -4.65 -13.26
C HIS A 211 -18.65 -3.96 -14.64
N ASN A 212 -18.86 -2.64 -14.67
CA ASN A 212 -18.82 -1.83 -15.89
C ASN A 212 -17.43 -1.28 -16.23
N TYR A 213 -16.38 -1.68 -15.51
CA TYR A 213 -15.03 -1.17 -15.77
C TYR A 213 -14.62 -1.39 -17.24
N THR A 214 -14.91 -2.58 -17.78
CA THR A 214 -14.55 -2.96 -19.15
C THR A 214 -15.55 -2.51 -20.22
N THR A 215 -16.68 -1.91 -19.83
CA THR A 215 -17.72 -1.45 -20.77
C THR A 215 -17.55 0.01 -21.21
N GLY A 216 -16.51 0.70 -20.70
CA GLY A 216 -16.18 2.07 -21.07
C GLY A 216 -17.08 3.14 -20.42
N LEU A 217 -17.99 2.74 -19.54
CA LEU A 217 -18.87 3.64 -18.78
C LEU A 217 -18.14 4.21 -17.56
N LEU A 218 -17.17 5.08 -17.80
CA LEU A 218 -16.26 5.58 -16.76
C LEU A 218 -17.00 6.32 -15.63
N GLU A 219 -17.98 7.17 -15.95
CA GLU A 219 -18.68 7.96 -14.93
C GLU A 219 -19.44 7.08 -13.91
N PRO A 220 -20.27 6.10 -14.32
CA PRO A 220 -20.85 5.14 -13.37
C PRO A 220 -19.80 4.33 -12.59
N VAL A 221 -18.71 3.92 -13.25
CA VAL A 221 -17.62 3.17 -12.61
C VAL A 221 -16.99 3.98 -11.50
N MET A 222 -16.60 5.23 -11.77
CA MET A 222 -16.01 6.13 -10.79
C MET A 222 -16.98 6.41 -9.64
N ARG A 223 -18.23 6.78 -9.96
CA ARG A 223 -19.27 7.04 -8.96
C ARG A 223 -19.46 5.85 -8.02
N ASN A 224 -19.47 4.63 -8.55
CA ASN A 224 -19.64 3.43 -7.75
C ASN A 224 -18.37 3.07 -6.96
N ALA A 225 -17.18 3.31 -7.52
CA ALA A 225 -15.91 3.12 -6.80
C ALA A 225 -15.82 4.06 -5.57
N PHE A 226 -16.17 5.34 -5.73
CA PHE A 226 -16.26 6.29 -4.61
C PHE A 226 -17.23 5.80 -3.53
N LYS A 227 -18.44 5.40 -3.93
CA LYS A 227 -19.43 4.84 -3.00
C LYS A 227 -18.91 3.61 -2.26
N ALA A 228 -18.23 2.69 -2.96
CA ALA A 228 -17.71 1.48 -2.36
C ALA A 228 -16.60 1.77 -1.33
N VAL A 229 -15.68 2.69 -1.63
CA VAL A 229 -14.63 3.12 -0.68
C VAL A 229 -15.24 3.78 0.55
N ASP A 230 -16.21 4.69 0.34
CA ASP A 230 -16.88 5.40 1.44
C ASP A 230 -17.66 4.45 2.36
N GLN A 231 -18.40 3.49 1.78
CA GLN A 231 -19.12 2.46 2.54
C GLN A 231 -18.20 1.58 3.37
N ARG A 232 -17.06 1.15 2.78
CA ARG A 232 -16.08 0.32 3.52
C ARG A 232 -15.44 1.12 4.65
N LEU A 233 -15.05 2.38 4.40
CA LEU A 233 -14.49 3.23 5.44
C LEU A 233 -15.50 3.52 6.54
N GLU A 234 -16.76 3.84 6.20
CA GLU A 234 -17.82 4.06 7.19
C GLU A 234 -18.03 2.80 8.05
N ALA A 235 -18.03 1.60 7.44
CA ALA A 235 -18.09 0.35 8.19
C ALA A 235 -16.91 0.20 9.15
N ARG A 236 -15.69 0.53 8.72
CA ARG A 236 -14.49 0.48 9.59
C ARG A 236 -14.60 1.48 10.74
N CYS A 237 -14.97 2.72 10.45
CA CYS A 237 -15.17 3.79 11.43
C CYS A 237 -16.23 3.44 12.49
N ARG A 238 -17.38 2.90 12.07
CA ARG A 238 -18.46 2.47 12.97
C ARG A 238 -18.01 1.38 13.95
N ASN A 239 -17.22 0.41 13.49
CA ASN A 239 -16.78 -0.72 14.31
C ASN A 239 -15.62 -0.37 15.25
N GLU A 240 -14.79 0.60 14.89
CA GLU A 240 -13.63 1.03 15.69
C GLU A 240 -13.90 2.24 16.60
N VAL A 241 -15.14 2.75 16.61
CA VAL A 241 -15.57 3.95 17.37
C VAL A 241 -14.72 5.18 17.03
N VAL A 242 -14.32 5.31 15.77
CA VAL A 242 -13.60 6.47 15.23
C VAL A 242 -14.54 7.17 14.25
N SER A 243 -14.84 8.45 14.45
CA SER A 243 -15.70 9.20 13.53
C SER A 243 -14.84 9.88 12.46
N LEU A 244 -14.80 9.34 11.25
CA LEU A 244 -14.15 9.93 10.08
C LEU A 244 -15.14 9.98 8.91
N LYS A 245 -15.12 11.09 8.15
CA LYS A 245 -15.84 11.23 6.87
C LYS A 245 -14.83 11.62 5.80
N ILE A 246 -14.97 11.08 4.58
CA ILE A 246 -14.25 11.59 3.42
C ILE A 246 -15.07 12.73 2.85
N ASP A 247 -14.62 13.98 3.02
CA ASP A 247 -15.16 15.11 2.28
C ASP A 247 -14.55 15.09 0.86
N LEU A 248 -15.37 14.74 -0.12
CA LEU A 248 -14.95 14.49 -1.52
C LEU A 248 -14.93 15.76 -2.40
N ASP A 249 -14.93 16.96 -1.82
CA ASP A 249 -15.22 18.19 -2.57
C ASP A 249 -14.09 18.72 -3.46
N PHE A 250 -12.97 18.02 -3.65
CA PHE A 250 -11.91 18.46 -4.56
C PHE A 250 -11.30 17.30 -5.37
N PHE A 251 -11.93 16.93 -6.47
CA PHE A 251 -11.25 16.29 -7.60
C PHE A 251 -11.46 17.09 -8.87
N THR A 252 -10.45 17.88 -9.23
CA THR A 252 -10.36 18.47 -10.57
C THR A 252 -9.77 17.40 -11.50
N PHE A 253 -10.62 16.72 -12.26
CA PHE A 253 -10.16 16.05 -13.47
C PHE A 253 -9.77 17.15 -14.47
N LYS A 254 -8.49 17.21 -14.85
CA LYS A 254 -8.04 17.91 -16.05
C LYS A 254 -7.91 16.90 -17.19
#